data_AF-A0A9D9ES42-F1
#
_entry.id   AF-A0A9D9ES42-F1
#
_cell.length_a   1.000
_cell.length_b   1.000
_cell.length_c   1.000
_cell.angle_alpha   90.00
_cell.angle_beta   90.00
_cell.angle_gamma   90.00
#
_symmetry.space_group_name_H-M   'P 1'
#
loop_
_entity.id
_entity.type
_entity.pdbx_description
1 polymer ?
#
loop_
_entity_poly.entity_id
_entity_poly.type
_entity_poly.pdbx_seq_one_letter_code
_entity_poly.pdbx_strand_id
1 'polypeptide(L)'
;MKRFLLFTASLCLMAVSCNKPEGGDDNGGSDGVMPEVTIAVTDNADNQATVTAQLTAGQFYGAKIITGVRISDITIDYSKEIALIQYVEANGKDISELPYTEQLTDLIYHQEYMCAVIVYDETGRACDSAFDTFIAEGEPDGIANDSSAGNLEDNNPML
;
A
#
# COMPACT_ATOMS: atom_id res chain seq x y z
N MET A 1 6.81 -15.30 -31.01
CA MET A 1 8.00 -15.41 -30.15
C MET A 1 8.16 -14.04 -29.50
N LYS A 2 8.13 -13.77 -28.20
CA LYS A 2 8.29 -14.54 -26.96
C LYS A 2 7.12 -14.19 -26.03
N ARG A 3 6.65 -15.15 -25.24
CA ARG A 3 5.73 -14.91 -24.12
C ARG A 3 6.59 -14.44 -22.94
N PHE A 4 6.44 -13.19 -22.51
CA PHE A 4 7.02 -12.75 -21.24
C PHE A 4 6.03 -13.11 -20.14
N LEU A 5 6.41 -14.14 -19.41
CA LEU A 5 5.72 -14.70 -18.27
C LEU A 5 6.40 -14.09 -17.05
N LEU A 6 5.84 -13.04 -16.48
CA LEU A 6 6.29 -12.48 -15.20
C LEU A 6 5.40 -13.07 -14.12
N PHE A 7 5.96 -14.07 -13.44
CA PHE A 7 5.48 -14.56 -12.15
C PHE A 7 5.70 -13.44 -11.13
N THR A 8 4.64 -12.75 -10.71
CA THR A 8 4.66 -11.99 -9.45
C THR A 8 4.60 -13.01 -8.32
N ALA A 9 5.72 -13.16 -7.62
CA ALA A 9 5.80 -13.96 -6.41
C ALA A 9 5.20 -13.16 -5.26
N SER A 10 3.88 -13.24 -5.07
CA SER A 10 3.25 -12.84 -3.81
C SER A 10 3.78 -13.74 -2.70
N LEU A 11 4.74 -13.23 -1.94
CA LEU A 11 5.27 -13.90 -0.76
C LEU A 11 4.27 -13.73 0.39
N CYS A 12 3.28 -14.62 0.43
CA CYS A 12 2.36 -14.72 1.55
C CYS A 12 3.11 -15.36 2.73
N LEU A 13 3.52 -14.57 3.72
CA LEU A 13 4.03 -15.08 4.98
C LEU A 13 2.87 -15.71 5.75
N MET A 14 2.87 -17.03 5.86
CA MET A 14 1.97 -17.72 6.78
C MET A 14 2.39 -17.41 8.22
N ALA A 15 1.48 -16.80 8.98
CA ALA A 15 1.64 -16.63 10.41
C ALA A 15 1.88 -18.00 11.08
N VAL A 16 2.97 -18.08 11.85
CA VAL A 16 3.23 -19.20 12.74
C VAL A 16 2.14 -19.19 13.80
N SER A 17 1.20 -20.14 13.71
CA SER A 17 0.28 -20.46 14.79
C SER A 17 1.09 -20.93 15.99
N CYS A 18 1.31 -20.03 16.95
CA CYS A 18 1.76 -20.40 18.28
C CYS A 18 0.59 -21.06 19.02
N ASN A 19 0.66 -22.37 19.18
CA ASN A 19 -0.22 -23.12 20.07
C ASN A 19 -0.15 -22.51 21.49
N LYS A 20 -1.28 -21.97 21.95
CA LYS A 20 -1.48 -21.42 23.30
C LYS A 20 -1.40 -22.54 24.34
N PRO A 21 -0.67 -22.37 25.47
CA PRO A 21 -0.90 -23.19 26.65
C PRO A 21 -2.17 -22.69 27.36
N GLU A 22 -3.05 -23.63 27.66
CA GLU A 22 -4.27 -23.42 28.44
C GLU A 22 -3.91 -22.91 29.85
N GLY A 23 -4.40 -21.72 30.18
CA GLY A 23 -4.24 -21.07 31.48
C GLY A 23 -5.11 -19.82 31.49
N GLY A 24 -6.16 -19.86 32.31
CA GLY A 24 -7.26 -18.91 32.30
C GLY A 24 -6.86 -17.47 32.63
N ASP A 25 -7.61 -16.54 32.06
CA ASP A 25 -8.40 -15.59 32.83
C ASP A 25 -9.48 -15.00 31.93
N ASP A 26 -10.69 -15.03 32.48
CA ASP A 26 -11.95 -14.58 31.90
C ASP A 26 -11.95 -13.05 31.86
N ASN A 27 -11.56 -12.49 30.72
CA ASN A 27 -11.86 -11.10 30.37
C ASN A 27 -12.52 -11.17 29.01
N GLY A 28 -13.77 -10.73 28.92
CA GLY A 28 -14.64 -10.84 27.74
C GLY A 28 -14.16 -10.04 26.53
N GLY A 29 -12.96 -10.35 26.04
CA GLY A 29 -12.51 -9.99 24.72
C GLY A 29 -13.38 -10.75 23.75
N SER A 30 -14.03 -10.01 22.86
CA SER A 30 -14.77 -10.61 21.77
C SER A 30 -13.94 -11.76 21.16
N ASP A 31 -14.59 -12.90 20.92
CA ASP A 31 -14.04 -14.05 20.17
C ASP A 31 -13.87 -13.65 18.68
N GLY A 32 -13.46 -12.41 18.45
CA GLY A 32 -13.37 -11.72 17.19
C GLY A 32 -12.13 -12.19 16.47
N VAL A 33 -12.32 -12.58 15.22
CA VAL A 33 -11.22 -12.83 14.30
C VAL A 33 -10.32 -11.59 14.26
N MET A 34 -9.01 -11.78 14.50
CA MET A 34 -8.03 -10.70 14.40
C MET A 34 -8.10 -10.08 12.99
N PRO A 35 -7.95 -8.75 12.87
CA PRO A 35 -7.96 -8.14 11.55
C PRO A 35 -6.77 -8.63 10.73
N GLU A 36 -7.03 -8.89 9.45
CA GLU A 36 -6.00 -9.19 8.46
C GLU A 36 -6.13 -8.19 7.33
N VAL A 37 -5.01 -7.61 6.91
CA VAL A 37 -4.95 -6.58 5.87
C VAL A 37 -4.02 -7.00 4.75
N THR A 38 -4.37 -6.61 3.54
CA THR A 38 -3.51 -6.73 2.36
C THR A 38 -3.35 -5.38 1.69
N ILE A 39 -2.26 -5.22 0.96
CA ILE A 39 -2.02 -4.09 0.07
C ILE A 39 -1.50 -4.62 -1.26
N ALA A 40 -1.96 -4.03 -2.36
CA ALA A 40 -1.54 -4.39 -3.70
C ALA A 40 -1.34 -3.15 -4.55
N VAL A 41 -0.34 -3.19 -5.42
CA VAL A 41 -0.13 -2.20 -6.46
C VAL A 41 -0.56 -2.76 -7.81
N THR A 42 -1.40 -2.01 -8.52
CA THR A 42 -1.99 -2.37 -9.82
C THR A 42 -1.85 -1.18 -10.77
N ASP A 43 -2.21 -1.38 -12.05
CA ASP A 43 -2.20 -0.32 -13.08
C ASP A 43 -0.87 0.47 -13.15
N ASN A 44 0.26 -0.20 -12.90
CA ASN A 44 1.59 0.39 -12.96
C ASN A 44 2.01 0.61 -14.42
N ALA A 45 1.75 1.81 -14.93
CA ALA A 45 2.06 2.25 -16.29
C ALA A 45 1.97 3.78 -16.35
N ASP A 46 2.53 4.39 -17.41
CA ASP A 46 2.39 5.83 -17.68
C ASP A 46 2.75 6.74 -16.49
N ASN A 47 3.82 6.37 -15.76
CA ASN A 47 4.30 7.06 -14.55
C ASN A 47 3.26 7.12 -13.44
N GLN A 48 2.32 6.18 -13.43
CA GLN A 48 1.22 6.05 -12.49
C GLN A 48 1.11 4.63 -11.94
N ALA A 49 0.47 4.50 -10.79
CA ALA A 49 0.08 3.21 -10.24
C ALA A 49 -1.11 3.36 -9.30
N THR A 50 -1.95 2.33 -9.20
CA THR A 50 -3.08 2.29 -8.28
C THR A 50 -2.73 1.41 -7.08
N VAL A 51 -2.74 2.01 -5.89
CA VAL A 51 -2.54 1.30 -4.62
C VAL A 51 -3.90 1.00 -4.01
N THR A 52 -4.12 -0.25 -3.63
CA THR A 52 -5.33 -0.66 -2.92
C THR A 52 -4.97 -1.42 -1.65
N ALA A 53 -5.46 -0.96 -0.50
CA ALA A 53 -5.40 -1.69 0.76
C ALA A 53 -6.79 -2.23 1.12
N GLN A 54 -6.87 -3.48 1.59
CA GLN A 54 -8.14 -4.16 1.88
C GLN A 54 -8.05 -4.99 3.15
N LEU A 55 -9.13 -4.98 3.93
CA LEU A 55 -9.32 -5.91 5.04
C LEU A 55 -9.79 -7.26 4.49
N THR A 56 -9.08 -8.34 4.81
CA THR A 56 -9.40 -9.70 4.35
C THR A 56 -10.09 -10.54 5.42
N ALA A 57 -9.90 -10.20 6.70
CA ALA A 57 -10.56 -10.83 7.82
C ALA A 57 -10.69 -9.88 9.02
N GLY A 58 -11.54 -10.25 9.99
CA GLY A 58 -11.65 -9.56 11.27
C GLY A 58 -12.29 -8.17 11.23
N GLN A 59 -12.02 -7.39 12.29
CA GLN A 59 -12.46 -6.00 12.43
C GLN A 59 -11.30 -5.13 12.90
N PHE A 60 -11.23 -3.92 12.35
CA PHE A 60 -10.21 -2.93 12.71
C PHE A 60 -10.88 -1.67 13.29
N TYR A 61 -10.14 -0.94 14.12
CA TYR A 61 -10.61 0.26 14.83
C TYR A 61 -9.83 1.52 14.48
N GLY A 62 -8.85 1.37 13.60
CA GLY A 62 -8.12 2.43 12.93
C GLY A 62 -7.13 1.83 11.95
N ALA A 63 -6.63 2.63 11.01
CA ALA A 63 -5.55 2.20 10.15
C ALA A 63 -4.69 3.39 9.74
N LYS A 64 -3.42 3.12 9.47
CA LYS A 64 -2.49 4.06 8.84
C LYS A 64 -1.92 3.45 7.58
N ILE A 65 -1.71 4.28 6.57
CA ILE A 65 -1.13 3.88 5.30
C ILE A 65 -0.05 4.84 4.86
N ILE A 66 0.94 4.33 4.16
CA ILE A 66 1.91 5.11 3.40
C ILE A 66 2.00 4.55 1.99
N THR A 67 2.07 5.43 0.98
CA THR A 67 2.02 5.06 -0.43
C THR A 67 3.09 5.80 -1.20
N GLY A 68 3.69 5.15 -2.21
CA GLY A 68 4.61 5.80 -3.13
C GLY A 68 5.90 6.34 -2.50
N VAL A 69 6.43 5.70 -1.46
CA VAL A 69 7.72 6.10 -0.87
C VAL A 69 8.85 5.45 -1.66
N ARG A 70 9.81 6.25 -2.14
CA ARG A 70 11.01 5.70 -2.79
C ARG A 70 11.85 4.92 -1.80
N ILE A 71 12.24 3.70 -2.16
CA ILE A 71 13.06 2.85 -1.29
C ILE A 71 14.44 3.47 -1.04
N SER A 72 14.97 4.25 -1.98
CA SER A 72 16.22 4.99 -1.80
C SER A 72 16.19 5.97 -0.62
N ASP A 73 15.00 6.40 -0.21
CA ASP A 73 14.79 7.38 0.86
C ASP A 73 14.48 6.70 2.21
N ILE A 74 14.33 5.36 2.22
CA ILE A 74 14.04 4.54 3.41
C ILE A 74 15.34 3.99 4.01
N THR A 75 15.53 4.22 5.30
CA THR A 75 16.73 3.77 6.04
C THR A 75 16.49 2.58 6.97
N ILE A 76 15.25 2.11 7.06
CA ILE A 76 14.85 0.96 7.87
C ILE A 76 14.84 -0.33 7.05
N ASP A 77 14.95 -1.48 7.73
CA ASP A 77 14.64 -2.78 7.13
C ASP A 77 13.12 -3.01 7.20
N TYR A 78 12.40 -2.58 6.17
CA TYR A 78 10.93 -2.70 6.08
C TYR A 78 10.44 -4.16 5.97
N SER A 79 11.32 -5.14 5.76
CA SER A 79 10.97 -6.56 5.86
C SER A 79 10.78 -7.02 7.31
N LYS A 80 11.22 -6.21 8.28
CA LYS A 80 10.95 -6.42 9.71
C LYS A 80 9.68 -5.69 10.09
N GLU A 81 8.67 -6.46 10.47
CA GLU A 81 7.36 -5.97 10.89
C GLU A 81 7.43 -4.80 11.90
N ILE A 82 8.23 -4.93 12.96
CA ILE A 82 8.38 -3.85 13.97
C ILE A 82 8.92 -2.56 13.35
N ALA A 83 9.90 -2.67 12.44
CA ALA A 83 10.48 -1.49 11.80
C ALA A 83 9.47 -0.85 10.83
N LEU A 84 8.77 -1.67 10.04
CA LEU A 84 7.69 -1.23 9.16
C LEU A 84 6.61 -0.48 9.92
N ILE A 85 6.09 -1.06 11.01
CA ILE A 85 5.07 -0.45 11.86
C ILE A 85 5.54 0.91 12.38
N GLN A 86 6.76 0.98 12.94
CA GLN A 86 7.32 2.25 13.44
C GLN A 86 7.44 3.31 12.34
N TYR A 87 7.78 2.90 11.12
CA TYR A 87 7.90 3.81 9.99
C TYR A 87 6.54 4.33 9.51
N VAL A 88 5.55 3.45 9.37
CA VAL A 88 4.18 3.84 9.00
C VAL A 88 3.53 4.68 10.10
N GLU A 89 3.79 4.39 11.37
CA GLU A 89 3.32 5.22 12.49
C GLU A 89 3.80 6.67 12.41
N ALA A 90 5.07 6.85 12.07
CA ALA A 90 5.72 8.15 12.06
C ALA A 90 5.45 8.96 10.79
N ASN A 91 5.20 8.31 9.65
CA ASN A 91 5.15 8.97 8.33
C ASN A 91 3.86 8.73 7.55
N GLY A 92 3.04 7.76 7.97
CA GLY A 92 1.79 7.41 7.31
C GLY A 92 0.68 8.40 7.61
N LYS A 93 -0.37 8.33 6.78
CA LYS A 93 -1.64 9.04 6.99
C LYS A 93 -2.66 8.11 7.65
N ASP A 94 -3.44 8.65 8.57
CA ASP A 94 -4.60 7.95 9.11
C ASP A 94 -5.67 7.78 8.02
N ILE A 95 -6.25 6.59 7.93
CA ILE A 95 -7.38 6.29 7.06
C ILE A 95 -8.54 5.76 7.90
N SER A 96 -9.75 6.19 7.57
CA SER A 96 -10.97 5.86 8.31
C SER A 96 -11.68 4.61 7.81
N GLU A 97 -11.33 4.13 6.62
CA GLU A 97 -12.03 3.01 5.97
C GLU A 97 -11.10 2.14 5.13
N LEU A 98 -11.44 0.85 5.08
CA LEU A 98 -10.93 -0.13 4.14
C LEU A 98 -12.14 -0.73 3.40
N PRO A 99 -12.07 -0.92 2.07
CA PRO A 99 -10.90 -0.76 1.23
C PRO A 99 -10.50 0.72 1.01
N TYR A 100 -9.20 0.96 0.96
CA TYR A 100 -8.61 2.25 0.60
C TYR A 100 -8.01 2.15 -0.79
N THR A 101 -8.19 3.18 -1.63
CA THR A 101 -7.59 3.24 -2.97
C THR A 101 -7.01 4.61 -3.24
N GLU A 102 -5.81 4.65 -3.81
CA GLU A 102 -5.11 5.87 -4.20
C GLU A 102 -4.38 5.67 -5.52
N GLN A 103 -4.54 6.62 -6.43
CA GLN A 103 -3.72 6.72 -7.62
C GLN A 103 -2.46 7.54 -7.29
N LEU A 104 -1.31 6.95 -7.56
CA LEU A 104 -0.02 7.62 -7.58
C LEU A 104 0.21 8.19 -8.97
N THR A 105 0.71 9.42 -9.04
CA THR A 105 1.11 10.10 -10.28
C THR A 105 2.58 10.52 -10.20
N ASP A 106 3.13 10.93 -11.34
CA ASP A 106 4.48 11.50 -11.43
C ASP A 106 5.59 10.58 -10.88
N LEU A 107 5.38 9.26 -10.99
CA LEU A 107 6.35 8.26 -10.57
C LEU A 107 7.58 8.33 -11.47
N ILE A 108 8.76 8.29 -10.86
CA ILE A 108 10.01 8.36 -11.59
C ILE A 108 10.29 6.98 -12.18
N TYR A 109 10.35 6.92 -13.50
CA TYR A 109 10.61 5.69 -14.26
C TYR A 109 11.81 4.90 -13.71
N HIS A 110 11.63 3.59 -13.56
CA HIS A 110 12.63 2.65 -13.05
C HIS A 110 13.10 2.89 -11.61
N GLN A 111 12.45 3.75 -10.83
CA GLN A 111 12.67 3.83 -9.38
C GLN A 111 11.79 2.82 -8.65
N GLU A 112 12.30 2.32 -7.53
CA GLU A 112 11.59 1.38 -6.67
C GLU A 112 10.85 2.12 -5.55
N TYR A 113 9.60 1.73 -5.35
CA TYR A 113 8.68 2.33 -4.41
C TYR A 113 8.11 1.27 -3.46
N MET A 114 7.74 1.71 -2.25
CA MET A 114 7.08 0.92 -1.23
C MET A 114 5.75 1.55 -0.86
N CYS A 115 4.74 0.71 -0.68
CA CYS A 115 3.47 1.02 -0.04
C CYS A 115 3.29 0.11 1.16
N ALA A 116 2.70 0.62 2.25
CA ALA A 116 2.43 -0.19 3.43
C ALA A 116 1.22 0.30 4.20
N VAL A 117 0.52 -0.63 4.85
CA VAL A 117 -0.66 -0.37 5.68
C VAL A 117 -0.50 -1.10 7.02
N ILE A 118 -0.95 -0.46 8.09
CA ILE A 118 -1.09 -1.06 9.42
C ILE A 118 -2.52 -0.86 9.91
N VAL A 119 -3.07 -1.87 10.59
CA VAL A 119 -4.41 -1.83 11.19
C VAL A 119 -4.30 -1.97 12.71
N TYR A 120 -5.24 -1.33 13.42
CA TYR A 120 -5.29 -1.31 14.88
C TYR A 120 -6.50 -2.09 15.40
N ASP A 121 -6.30 -2.75 16.54
CA ASP A 121 -7.37 -3.34 17.34
C ASP A 121 -8.11 -2.29 18.19
N GLU A 122 -9.13 -2.72 18.92
CA GLU A 122 -9.94 -1.86 19.80
C GLU A 122 -9.15 -1.18 20.93
N THR A 123 -7.97 -1.69 21.24
CA THR A 123 -7.07 -1.12 22.26
C THR A 123 -6.09 -0.09 21.67
N GLY A 124 -6.16 0.14 20.36
CA GLY A 124 -5.27 1.04 19.62
C GLY A 124 -3.89 0.45 19.37
N ARG A 125 -3.72 -0.88 19.44
CA ARG A 125 -2.46 -1.55 19.15
C ARG A 125 -2.43 -2.02 17.71
N ALA A 126 -1.30 -1.79 17.03
CA ALA A 126 -1.08 -2.35 15.71
C ALA A 126 -1.10 -3.89 15.84
N CYS A 127 -1.98 -4.53 15.07
CA CYS A 127 -2.25 -5.96 15.19
C CYS A 127 -2.03 -6.72 13.88
N ASP A 128 -2.01 -6.04 12.73
CA ASP A 128 -1.54 -6.59 11.47
C ASP A 128 -0.96 -5.49 10.55
N SER A 129 -0.11 -5.89 9.62
CA SER A 129 0.51 -5.00 8.65
C SER A 129 0.79 -5.71 7.33
N ALA A 130 0.74 -4.95 6.24
CA ALA A 130 1.11 -5.44 4.91
C ALA A 130 1.93 -4.38 4.17
N PHE A 131 2.82 -4.83 3.30
CA PHE A 131 3.55 -3.96 2.38
C PHE A 131 3.64 -4.59 1.00
N ASP A 132 3.82 -3.75 -0.01
CA ASP A 132 4.12 -4.15 -1.38
C ASP A 132 5.19 -3.22 -1.95
N THR A 133 6.04 -3.75 -2.82
CA THR A 133 7.06 -2.97 -3.52
C THR A 133 6.94 -3.13 -5.03
N PHE A 134 7.26 -2.07 -5.76
CA PHE A 134 7.16 -2.08 -7.21
C PHE A 134 8.18 -1.13 -7.83
N ILE A 135 8.57 -1.45 -9.06
CA ILE A 135 9.41 -0.57 -9.89
C ILE A 135 8.46 0.20 -10.81
N ALA A 136 8.53 1.54 -10.77
CA ALA A 136 7.64 2.37 -11.56
C ALA A 136 7.88 2.19 -13.07
N GLU A 137 6.79 1.95 -13.80
CA GLU A 137 6.76 1.86 -15.26
C GLU A 137 6.23 3.18 -15.86
N GLY A 138 6.61 3.48 -17.11
CA GLY A 138 6.25 4.72 -17.78
C GLY A 138 7.38 5.27 -18.65
N GLU A 139 7.38 6.59 -18.85
CA GLU A 139 8.35 7.28 -19.67
C GLU A 139 9.48 7.91 -18.82
N PRO A 140 10.73 7.91 -19.31
CA PRO A 140 11.88 8.49 -18.59
C PRO A 140 11.74 9.97 -18.23
N ASP A 141 11.03 10.73 -19.06
CA ASP A 141 10.90 12.18 -18.91
C ASP A 141 9.76 12.59 -17.95
N GLY A 142 9.02 11.62 -17.38
CA GLY A 142 8.06 11.83 -16.28
C GLY A 142 6.81 12.63 -16.63
N ILE A 143 6.62 13.02 -17.89
CA ILE A 143 5.40 13.70 -18.33
C ILE A 143 4.38 12.61 -18.61
N ALA A 144 3.48 12.36 -17.65
CA ALA A 144 2.25 11.67 -17.96
C ALA A 144 1.60 12.41 -19.14
N ASN A 145 1.41 11.71 -20.26
CA ASN A 145 0.61 12.21 -21.37
C ASN A 145 -0.84 12.28 -20.89
N ASP A 146 -1.16 13.30 -20.09
CA ASP A 146 -2.50 13.84 -20.14
C ASP A 146 -2.65 14.33 -21.59
N SER A 147 -3.48 13.62 -22.36
CA SER A 147 -3.94 14.10 -23.65
C SER A 147 -5.05 15.15 -23.46
N SER A 148 -5.09 15.84 -22.32
CA SER A 148 -5.83 17.09 -22.17
C SER A 148 -4.92 18.24 -22.58
N ALA A 149 -4.40 18.15 -23.83
CA ALA A 149 -4.14 19.35 -24.60
C ALA A 149 -5.45 20.13 -24.61
N GLY A 150 -5.57 21.10 -23.70
CA GLY A 150 -6.73 21.95 -23.58
C GLY A 150 -7.16 22.37 -24.97
N ASN A 151 -8.41 22.10 -25.32
CA ASN A 151 -8.96 22.43 -26.61
C ASN A 151 -8.65 23.91 -26.84
N LEU A 152 -7.73 24.20 -27.75
CA LEU A 152 -7.37 25.55 -28.11
C LEU A 152 -8.50 26.03 -29.02
N GLU A 153 -9.69 26.25 -28.43
CA GLU A 153 -10.80 26.91 -29.09
C GLU A 153 -10.32 28.33 -29.43
N ASP A 154 -9.84 28.43 -30.66
CA ASP A 154 -9.91 29.58 -31.54
C ASP A 154 -9.58 30.93 -30.89
N ASN A 155 -8.29 31.17 -30.69
CA ASN A 155 -7.79 32.53 -30.75
C ASN A 155 -7.94 33.02 -32.19
N ASN A 156 -9.13 33.51 -32.56
CA ASN A 156 -9.38 34.14 -33.85
C ASN A 156 -8.71 35.53 -33.87
N PRO A 157 -7.60 35.76 -34.60
CA PRO A 157 -7.09 37.09 -34.80
C PRO A 157 -7.72 37.64 -36.09
N MET A 158 -8.59 38.63 -35.92
CA MET A 158 -9.18 39.50 -36.95
C MET A 158 -10.45 39.02 -37.66
N LEU A 159 -11.58 39.64 -37.30
CA LEU A 159 -12.38 40.52 -38.17
C LEU A 159 -13.38 41.34 -37.35
#